data_AF-A0A6A6XCH8-F1
#
_entry.id   AF-A0A6A6XCH8-F1
#
_cell.length_a   1.000
_cell.length_b   1.000
_cell.length_c   1.000
_cell.angle_alpha   90.00
_cell.angle_beta   90.00
_cell.angle_gamma   90.00
#
_symmetry.space_group_name_H-M   'P 1'
#
loop_
_entity.id
_entity.type
_entity.pdbx_description
1 polymer ?
#
loop_
_entity_poly.entity_id
_entity_poly.type
_entity_poly.pdbx_seq_one_letter_code
_entity_poly.pdbx_strand_id
1 'polypeptide(L)'
;TAHFHVVYPEWRASSLTTEGASQWWFPCANISETTDVNNRTQWPVTGGSLSLTVSHPWALTYVNLGIGTNVSAFNISLVNGFNQTGNGTFCLKETGKAALEAGLQKANLSKEALEGMQGSLQIIQIASTGASLYNCADITFNATAALLPDDQCKNGTGVGGVAIQNVGATAANATPSPSPTGAAA
;
A
#
# COMPACT_ATOMS: atom_id res chain seq x y z
N THR A 1 18.11 -9.84 -6.61
CA THR A 1 16.91 -10.34 -5.88
C THR A 1 15.86 -9.25 -5.85
N ALA A 2 14.58 -9.60 -5.97
CA ALA A 2 13.49 -8.63 -5.88
C ALA A 2 13.24 -8.24 -4.43
N HIS A 3 13.29 -6.93 -4.17
CA HIS A 3 13.02 -6.31 -2.88
C HIS A 3 12.38 -4.95 -3.13
N PHE A 4 11.63 -4.48 -2.13
CA PHE A 4 11.08 -3.13 -2.13
C PHE A 4 11.16 -2.50 -0.75
N HIS A 5 11.18 -1.17 -0.70
CA HIS A 5 11.07 -0.41 0.54
C HIS A 5 9.71 0.27 0.56
N VAL A 6 9.05 0.31 1.72
CA VAL A 6 7.88 1.17 1.91
C VAL A 6 8.39 2.49 2.48
N VAL A 7 8.33 3.52 1.66
CA VAL A 7 8.80 4.87 2.01
C VAL A 7 7.70 5.62 2.76
N TYR A 8 6.46 5.53 2.28
CA TYR A 8 5.31 6.14 2.94
C TYR A 8 4.06 5.26 2.75
N PRO A 9 3.24 5.01 3.77
CA PRO A 9 3.57 5.27 5.18
C PRO A 9 4.81 4.46 5.55
N GLU A 10 5.65 4.97 6.45
CA GLU A 10 6.91 4.31 6.76
C GLU A 10 6.65 2.88 7.24
N TRP A 11 7.37 1.90 6.67
CA TRP A 11 7.30 0.52 7.16
C TRP A 11 7.68 0.43 8.65
N ARG A 12 7.24 -0.63 9.32
CA ARG A 12 7.57 -0.88 10.73
C ARG A 12 9.08 -0.85 11.00
N ALA A 13 9.87 -1.43 10.10
CA ALA A 13 11.32 -1.35 10.07
C ALA A 13 11.84 -1.86 8.71
N SER A 14 13.11 -1.59 8.43
CA SER A 14 13.78 -2.13 7.24
C SER A 14 14.03 -3.63 7.34
N SER A 15 13.18 -4.40 6.67
CA SER A 15 13.33 -5.86 6.53
C SER A 15 14.61 -6.31 5.80
N LEU A 16 15.36 -5.38 5.21
CA LEU A 16 16.60 -5.66 4.47
C LEU A 16 17.85 -5.50 5.34
N THR A 17 17.72 -4.80 6.46
CA THR A 17 18.85 -4.44 7.33
C THR A 17 18.62 -4.86 8.78
N THR A 18 17.37 -5.06 9.20
CA THR A 18 17.04 -5.55 10.53
C THR A 18 17.42 -7.02 10.66
N GLU A 19 18.21 -7.35 11.68
CA GLU A 19 18.59 -8.73 11.99
C GLU A 19 17.36 -9.58 12.30
N GLY A 20 17.32 -10.80 11.74
CA GLY A 20 16.18 -11.70 11.91
C GLY A 20 14.91 -11.23 11.19
N ALA A 21 14.98 -10.20 10.34
CA ALA A 21 13.89 -9.82 9.45
C ALA A 21 14.12 -10.35 8.04
N SER A 22 13.03 -10.56 7.30
CA SER A 22 13.09 -11.02 5.92
C SER A 22 11.78 -10.77 5.21
N GLN A 23 11.80 -10.09 4.06
CA GLN A 23 10.58 -9.85 3.26
C GLN A 23 9.87 -11.12 2.83
N TRP A 24 10.56 -12.26 2.85
CA TRP A 24 9.97 -13.56 2.52
C TRP A 24 9.06 -14.10 3.63
N TRP A 25 9.05 -13.47 4.81
CA TRP A 25 8.31 -13.95 5.98
C TRP A 25 6.98 -13.22 6.12
N PHE A 26 5.90 -13.97 5.93
CA PHE A 26 4.54 -13.50 6.17
C PHE A 26 4.30 -13.25 7.68
N PRO A 27 3.49 -12.26 8.07
CA PRO A 27 2.81 -11.27 7.23
C PRO A 27 3.60 -9.97 7.01
N CYS A 28 4.60 -9.68 7.85
CA CYS A 28 5.22 -8.36 7.95
C CYS A 28 6.74 -8.45 8.10
N ALA A 29 7.37 -9.38 7.38
CA ALA A 29 8.81 -9.60 7.39
C ALA A 29 9.43 -9.97 8.76
N ASN A 30 8.62 -10.56 9.67
CA ASN A 30 8.97 -10.76 11.09
C ASN A 30 9.35 -9.47 11.82
N ILE A 31 8.77 -8.35 11.40
CA ILE A 31 8.82 -7.09 12.13
C ILE A 31 7.52 -6.93 12.94
N SER A 32 7.69 -6.83 14.25
CA SER A 32 6.60 -6.52 15.19
C SER A 32 6.00 -5.15 14.92
N GLU A 33 4.75 -4.95 15.33
CA GLU A 33 4.07 -3.67 15.16
C GLU A 33 4.77 -2.52 15.90
N THR A 34 4.54 -1.31 15.42
CA THR A 34 4.88 -0.06 16.12
C THR A 34 3.97 0.08 17.34
N THR A 35 4.53 -0.16 18.52
CA THR A 35 3.79 -0.14 19.80
C THR A 35 3.47 1.26 20.29
N ASP A 36 4.34 2.25 20.00
CA ASP A 36 4.04 3.65 20.25
C ASP A 36 3.11 4.20 19.16
N VAL A 37 1.84 4.39 19.51
CA VAL A 37 0.80 4.89 18.60
C VAL A 37 1.10 6.27 18.04
N ASN A 38 1.94 7.08 18.71
CA ASN A 38 2.33 8.41 18.23
C ASN A 38 3.34 8.32 17.07
N ASN A 39 4.05 7.20 16.94
CA ASN A 39 4.98 6.94 15.85
C ASN A 39 4.31 6.22 14.68
N ARG A 40 2.98 6.00 14.73
CA ARG A 40 2.22 5.49 13.57
C ARG A 40 1.89 6.63 12.62
N THR A 41 1.93 6.33 11.33
CA THR A 41 1.64 7.34 10.31
C THR A 41 0.16 7.75 10.37
N GLN A 42 -0.12 9.04 10.34
CA GLN A 42 -1.49 9.54 10.26
C GLN A 42 -2.06 9.27 8.86
N TRP A 43 -3.18 8.54 8.79
CA TRP A 43 -3.75 8.06 7.53
C TRP A 43 -5.17 8.58 7.32
N PRO A 44 -5.51 9.15 6.15
CA PRO A 44 -6.85 9.68 5.93
C PRO A 44 -7.92 8.59 5.98
N VAL A 45 -9.06 8.88 6.58
CA VAL A 45 -10.23 7.98 6.66
C VAL A 45 -10.86 7.67 5.28
N THR A 46 -10.39 8.33 4.22
CA THR A 46 -10.83 8.15 2.83
C THR A 46 -9.81 7.43 1.94
N GLY A 47 -8.68 6.97 2.51
CA GLY A 47 -7.54 6.47 1.75
C GLY A 47 -6.41 7.48 1.68
N GLY A 48 -5.17 6.99 1.55
CA GLY A 48 -3.95 7.78 1.74
C GLY A 48 -2.92 7.56 0.64
N SER A 49 -1.78 8.24 0.75
CA SER A 49 -0.69 8.05 -0.21
C SER A 49 0.16 6.83 0.11
N LEU A 50 0.63 6.10 -0.90
CA LEU A 50 1.58 5.01 -0.76
C LEU A 50 2.78 5.29 -1.65
N SER A 51 3.99 5.31 -1.10
CA SER A 51 5.24 5.47 -1.83
C SER A 51 6.17 4.29 -1.54
N LEU A 52 6.69 3.68 -2.59
CA LEU A 52 7.57 2.52 -2.56
C LEU A 52 8.86 2.84 -3.34
N THR A 53 9.98 2.32 -2.87
CA THR A 53 11.18 2.18 -3.70
C THR A 53 11.28 0.73 -4.16
N VAL A 54 11.14 0.51 -5.46
CA VAL A 54 11.09 -0.84 -6.07
C VAL A 54 12.35 -1.09 -6.89
N SER A 55 12.88 -2.32 -6.86
CA SER A 55 14.17 -2.65 -7.48
C SER A 55 14.10 -3.58 -8.71
N HIS A 56 12.89 -4.00 -9.11
CA HIS A 56 12.69 -4.94 -10.23
C HIS A 56 11.94 -4.32 -11.40
N PRO A 57 12.10 -4.85 -12.63
CA PRO A 57 11.39 -4.33 -13.79
C PRO A 57 9.87 -4.34 -13.66
N TRP A 58 9.32 -5.29 -12.91
CA TRP A 58 7.92 -5.34 -12.55
C TRP A 58 7.65 -6.27 -11.36
N ALA A 59 6.51 -6.08 -10.70
CA ALA A 59 5.97 -6.97 -9.66
C ALA A 59 4.44 -6.83 -9.54
N LEU A 60 3.73 -7.93 -9.28
CA LEU A 60 2.30 -7.85 -8.95
C LEU A 60 2.17 -7.35 -7.51
N THR A 61 1.58 -6.18 -7.35
CA THR A 61 1.54 -5.47 -6.06
C THR A 61 0.13 -5.39 -5.52
N TYR A 62 -0.03 -5.73 -4.24
CA TYR A 62 -1.28 -5.69 -3.50
C TYR A 62 -1.11 -4.84 -2.24
N VAL A 63 -2.19 -4.18 -1.83
CA VAL A 63 -2.22 -3.39 -0.60
C VAL A 63 -3.46 -3.79 0.18
N ASN A 64 -3.25 -4.36 1.36
CA ASN A 64 -4.30 -4.81 2.24
C ASN A 64 -4.25 -4.04 3.55
N LEU A 65 -5.37 -3.98 4.24
CA LEU A 65 -5.58 -3.30 5.50
C LEU A 65 -6.12 -4.31 6.51
N GLY A 66 -5.56 -4.27 7.71
CA GLY A 66 -6.23 -4.77 8.92
C GLY A 66 -6.43 -3.63 9.90
N ILE A 67 -7.53 -3.69 10.64
CA ILE A 67 -7.95 -2.66 11.58
C ILE A 67 -7.63 -3.14 13.00
N GLY A 68 -7.15 -2.22 13.83
CA GLY A 68 -6.72 -2.46 15.21
C GLY A 68 -5.20 -2.52 15.40
N THR A 69 -4.80 -2.97 16.58
CA THR A 69 -3.41 -3.30 16.94
C THR A 69 -3.19 -4.81 16.87
N ASN A 70 -1.94 -5.24 16.79
CA ASN A 70 -1.52 -6.63 16.67
C ASN A 70 -2.27 -7.38 15.55
N VAL A 71 -2.38 -6.69 14.40
CA VAL A 71 -3.09 -7.20 13.24
C VAL A 71 -2.38 -8.45 12.69
N SER A 72 -3.10 -9.56 12.70
CA SER A 72 -2.70 -10.81 12.04
C SER A 72 -3.52 -11.12 10.78
N ALA A 73 -4.65 -10.43 10.59
CA ALA A 73 -5.57 -10.62 9.48
C ALA A 73 -5.78 -9.31 8.69
N PHE A 74 -5.39 -9.32 7.41
CA PHE A 74 -5.47 -8.19 6.49
C PHE A 74 -6.66 -8.37 5.54
N ASN A 75 -7.87 -8.21 6.07
CA ASN A 75 -9.11 -8.65 5.41
C ASN A 75 -9.72 -7.60 4.45
N ILE A 76 -9.20 -6.37 4.43
CA ILE A 76 -9.69 -5.30 3.55
C ILE A 76 -8.66 -5.07 2.46
N SER A 77 -8.97 -5.38 1.20
CA SER A 77 -8.07 -5.05 0.09
C SER A 77 -8.29 -3.60 -0.34
N LEU A 78 -7.28 -2.77 -0.17
CA LEU A 78 -7.26 -1.37 -0.63
C LEU A 78 -6.90 -1.27 -2.10
N VAL A 79 -6.07 -2.20 -2.58
CA VAL A 79 -5.70 -2.35 -3.98
C VAL A 79 -5.70 -3.84 -4.33
N ASN A 80 -6.67 -4.26 -5.15
CA ASN A 80 -6.94 -5.66 -5.55
C ASN A 80 -5.89 -6.26 -6.51
N GLY A 81 -4.69 -5.69 -6.58
CA GLY A 81 -3.63 -6.12 -7.49
C GLY A 81 -3.44 -5.18 -8.69
N PHE A 82 -2.20 -4.74 -8.87
CA PHE A 82 -1.75 -4.06 -10.10
C PHE A 82 -0.36 -4.56 -10.46
N ASN A 83 -0.01 -4.54 -11.73
CA ASN A 83 1.34 -4.79 -12.17
C ASN A 83 2.15 -3.49 -12.04
N GLN A 84 2.96 -3.38 -10.99
CA GLN A 84 3.94 -2.31 -10.86
C GLN A 84 5.02 -2.53 -11.91
N THR A 85 5.38 -1.49 -12.67
CA THR A 85 6.41 -1.53 -13.72
C THR A 85 7.51 -0.51 -13.46
N GLY A 86 8.72 -0.79 -13.93
CA GLY A 86 9.91 0.06 -13.77
C GLY A 86 10.63 -0.11 -12.44
N ASN A 87 11.81 0.50 -12.34
CA ASN A 87 12.67 0.52 -11.15
C ASN A 87 12.80 1.96 -10.64
N GLY A 88 12.66 2.16 -9.33
CA GLY A 88 12.74 3.47 -8.67
C GLY A 88 11.55 3.76 -7.77
N THR A 89 11.19 5.03 -7.65
CA THR A 89 10.06 5.48 -6.84
C THR A 89 8.74 5.19 -7.55
N PHE A 90 7.87 4.44 -6.89
CA PHE A 90 6.48 4.22 -7.30
C PHE A 90 5.56 4.83 -6.25
N CYS A 91 4.59 5.64 -6.66
CA CYS A 91 3.62 6.27 -5.77
C CYS A 91 2.17 6.13 -6.26
N LEU A 92 1.27 5.85 -5.32
CA LEU A 92 -0.18 5.92 -5.46
C LEU A 92 -0.71 7.00 -4.52
N LYS A 93 -1.25 8.07 -5.08
CA LYS A 93 -1.69 9.24 -4.32
C LYS A 93 -2.88 8.96 -3.41
N GLU A 94 -3.87 8.21 -3.91
CA GLU A 94 -5.16 7.96 -3.28
C GLU A 94 -5.41 6.46 -3.05
N THR A 95 -4.43 5.78 -2.45
CA THR A 95 -4.46 4.35 -2.17
C THR A 95 -5.67 3.99 -1.29
N GLY A 96 -6.49 3.07 -1.76
CA GLY A 96 -7.69 2.61 -1.07
C GLY A 96 -8.94 3.44 -1.29
N LYS A 97 -8.87 4.64 -1.90
CA LYS A 97 -10.04 5.53 -2.06
C LYS A 97 -11.24 4.85 -2.73
N ALA A 98 -11.00 4.01 -3.73
CA ALA A 98 -12.06 3.32 -4.46
C ALA A 98 -12.60 2.07 -3.74
N ALA A 99 -11.87 1.50 -2.77
CA ALA A 99 -12.16 0.18 -2.20
C ALA A 99 -12.44 0.20 -0.70
N LEU A 100 -11.95 1.21 0.02
CA LEU A 100 -12.00 1.28 1.48
C LEU A 100 -13.46 1.25 1.98
N GLU A 101 -14.34 2.08 1.44
CA GLU A 101 -15.75 2.15 1.83
C GLU A 101 -16.44 0.76 1.76
N ALA A 102 -16.31 0.07 0.61
CA ALA A 102 -16.88 -1.26 0.45
C ALA A 102 -16.23 -2.31 1.39
N GLY A 103 -14.94 -2.14 1.69
CA GLY A 103 -14.23 -2.96 2.68
C GLY A 103 -14.75 -2.76 4.11
N LEU A 104 -14.96 -1.50 4.51
CA LEU A 104 -15.50 -1.14 5.82
C LEU A 104 -16.93 -1.65 6.00
N GLN A 105 -17.78 -1.51 4.97
CA GLN A 105 -19.15 -2.04 5.00
C GLN A 105 -19.17 -3.55 5.25
N LYS A 106 -18.28 -4.33 4.62
CA LYS A 106 -18.15 -5.78 4.86
C LYS A 106 -17.68 -6.10 6.29
N ALA A 107 -16.94 -5.18 6.91
CA ALA A 107 -16.49 -5.28 8.29
C ALA A 107 -17.50 -4.69 9.29
N ASN A 108 -18.71 -4.28 8.86
CA ASN A 108 -19.69 -3.55 9.67
C ASN A 108 -19.11 -2.26 10.33
N LEU A 109 -18.25 -1.56 9.61
CA LEU A 109 -17.66 -0.28 10.02
C LEU A 109 -18.06 0.83 9.05
N SER A 110 -18.08 2.07 9.54
CA SER A 110 -18.21 3.28 8.72
C SER A 110 -16.90 4.06 8.71
N LYS A 111 -16.75 4.98 7.76
CA LYS A 111 -15.58 5.87 7.71
C LYS A 111 -15.45 6.76 8.95
N GLU A 112 -16.56 7.17 9.56
CA GLU A 112 -16.57 7.99 10.77
C GLU A 112 -16.06 7.20 11.98
N ALA A 113 -16.37 5.90 12.02
CA ALA A 113 -15.89 5.02 13.07
C ALA A 113 -14.36 4.82 13.05
N LEU A 114 -13.70 5.07 11.91
CA LEU A 114 -12.25 4.94 11.79
C LEU A 114 -11.48 6.00 12.55
N GLU A 115 -12.05 7.16 12.87
CA GLU A 115 -11.28 8.26 13.48
C GLU A 115 -10.57 7.80 14.77
N GLY A 116 -9.25 7.96 14.79
CA GLY A 116 -8.39 7.56 15.91
C GLY A 116 -8.18 6.04 16.04
N MET A 117 -8.78 5.21 15.20
CA MET A 117 -8.51 3.77 15.17
C MET A 117 -7.11 3.48 14.63
N GLN A 118 -6.49 2.44 15.16
CA GLN A 118 -5.23 1.93 14.66
C GLN A 118 -5.51 1.03 13.45
N GLY A 119 -4.52 0.91 12.57
CA GLY A 119 -4.52 -0.10 11.52
C GLY A 119 -3.11 -0.43 11.09
N SER A 120 -3.01 -1.45 10.23
CA SER A 120 -1.77 -1.84 9.58
C SER A 120 -2.05 -2.06 8.11
N LEU A 121 -1.23 -1.44 7.27
CA LEU A 121 -1.16 -1.74 5.85
C LEU A 121 -0.18 -2.88 5.64
N GLN A 122 -0.58 -3.90 4.88
CA GLN A 122 0.31 -4.92 4.34
C GLN A 122 0.48 -4.66 2.85
N ILE A 123 1.73 -4.46 2.44
CA ILE A 123 2.12 -4.34 1.05
C ILE A 123 2.74 -5.68 0.65
N ILE A 124 2.23 -6.25 -0.43
CA ILE A 124 2.73 -7.51 -0.99
C ILE A 124 3.23 -7.24 -2.39
N GLN A 125 4.45 -7.70 -2.69
CA GLN A 125 4.95 -7.77 -4.06
C GLN A 125 5.24 -9.22 -4.43
N ILE A 126 4.62 -9.71 -5.49
CA ILE A 126 4.89 -11.02 -6.08
C ILE A 126 5.87 -10.83 -7.22
N ALA A 127 7.04 -11.46 -7.09
CA ALA A 127 8.09 -11.44 -8.10
C ALA A 127 7.69 -12.26 -9.33
N SER A 128 8.43 -12.10 -10.43
CA SER A 128 8.22 -12.84 -11.68
C SER A 128 8.33 -14.36 -11.53
N THR A 129 8.97 -14.84 -10.46
CA THR A 129 9.10 -16.26 -10.12
C THR A 129 7.93 -16.79 -9.28
N GLY A 130 6.95 -15.96 -8.93
CA GLY A 130 5.85 -16.29 -8.04
C GLY A 130 6.18 -16.20 -6.54
N ALA A 131 7.41 -15.85 -6.19
CA ALA A 131 7.81 -15.66 -4.81
C ALA A 131 7.26 -14.32 -4.26
N SER A 132 6.76 -14.33 -3.03
CA SER A 132 6.07 -13.19 -2.42
C SER A 132 6.92 -12.50 -1.37
N LEU A 133 6.88 -11.16 -1.40
CA LEU A 133 7.57 -10.27 -0.49
C LEU A 133 6.55 -9.46 0.29
N TYR A 134 6.76 -9.33 1.59
CA TYR A 134 5.82 -8.73 2.52
C TYR A 134 6.51 -7.62 3.31
N ASN A 135 5.84 -6.48 3.44
CA ASN A 135 6.19 -5.45 4.41
C ASN A 135 4.91 -4.85 4.97
N CYS A 136 4.99 -4.31 6.18
CA CYS A 136 3.86 -3.65 6.81
C CYS A 136 4.22 -2.25 7.29
N ALA A 137 3.24 -1.37 7.29
CA ALA A 137 3.31 -0.01 7.80
C ALA A 137 2.12 0.23 8.72
N ASP A 138 2.38 0.70 9.94
CA ASP A 138 1.33 0.91 10.92
C ASP A 138 0.83 2.35 10.88
N ILE A 139 -0.49 2.49 10.94
CA ILE A 139 -1.20 3.75 10.76
C ILE A 139 -2.15 4.03 11.91
N THR A 140 -2.46 5.30 12.09
CA THR A 140 -3.59 5.78 12.88
C THR A 140 -4.49 6.59 11.96
N PHE A 141 -5.76 6.20 11.87
CA PHE A 141 -6.74 6.88 11.03
C PHE A 141 -7.07 8.27 11.59
N ASN A 142 -7.09 9.26 10.71
CA ASN A 142 -7.29 10.66 11.07
C ASN A 142 -7.94 11.41 9.90
N ALA A 143 -9.10 12.03 10.14
CA ALA A 143 -9.91 12.72 9.15
C ALA A 143 -9.27 14.01 8.62
N THR A 144 -8.28 14.54 9.33
CA THR A 144 -7.50 15.73 8.93
C THR A 144 -6.14 15.39 8.32
N ALA A 145 -5.76 14.11 8.30
CA ALA A 145 -4.52 13.70 7.64
C ALA A 145 -4.55 14.05 6.15
N ALA A 146 -3.45 14.62 5.67
CA ALA A 146 -3.30 14.99 4.27
C ALA A 146 -2.65 13.86 3.45
N LEU A 147 -2.92 13.86 2.15
CA LEU A 147 -2.12 13.10 1.20
C LEU A 147 -0.72 13.72 1.11
N LEU A 148 0.29 12.91 0.75
CA LEU A 148 1.62 13.44 0.42
C LEU A 148 1.46 14.50 -0.69
N PRO A 149 2.19 15.62 -0.69
CA PRO A 149 2.14 16.59 -1.79
C PRO A 149 2.68 16.00 -3.12
N ASP A 150 2.40 16.67 -4.25
CA ASP A 150 2.70 16.12 -5.60
C ASP A 150 4.20 15.96 -5.88
N ASP A 151 5.03 16.78 -5.27
CA ASP A 151 6.49 16.67 -5.33
C ASP A 151 7.04 15.47 -4.55
N GLN A 152 6.31 15.00 -3.53
CA GLN A 152 6.68 13.84 -2.72
C GLN A 152 6.04 12.53 -3.20
N CYS A 153 4.90 12.60 -3.88
CA CYS A 153 4.22 11.43 -4.47
C CYS A 153 4.29 11.46 -6.00
N LYS A 154 5.47 11.13 -6.53
CA LYS A 154 5.74 11.09 -7.96
C LYS A 154 6.45 9.80 -8.35
N ASN A 155 6.02 9.20 -9.46
CA ASN A 155 6.73 8.09 -10.04
C ASN A 155 8.06 8.54 -10.66
N GLY A 156 9.10 7.73 -10.47
CA GLY A 156 10.35 7.86 -11.20
C GLY A 156 10.15 7.66 -12.71
N THR A 157 11.14 8.06 -13.50
CA THR A 157 11.11 7.89 -14.97
C THR A 157 10.97 6.41 -15.32
N GLY A 158 9.95 6.08 -16.13
CA GLY A 158 9.67 4.70 -16.53
C GLY A 158 9.04 3.82 -15.45
N VAL A 159 8.65 4.39 -14.29
CA VAL A 159 7.95 3.70 -13.21
C VAL A 159 6.45 3.95 -13.30
N GLY A 160 5.65 2.90 -13.16
CA GLY A 160 4.20 2.98 -13.29
C GLY A 160 3.46 1.79 -12.73
N GLY A 161 2.15 1.77 -12.96
CA GLY A 161 1.26 0.70 -12.52
C GLY A 161 0.19 0.44 -13.57
N VAL A 162 -0.02 -0.83 -13.89
CA VAL A 162 -1.06 -1.28 -14.83
C VAL A 162 -2.06 -2.15 -14.09
N ALA A 163 -3.34 -1.83 -14.17
CA ALA A 163 -4.37 -2.65 -13.55
C ALA A 163 -4.37 -4.07 -14.13
N ILE A 164 -4.48 -5.08 -13.26
CA ILE A 164 -4.67 -6.47 -13.69
C ILE A 164 -6.15 -6.64 -14.01
N GLN A 165 -6.46 -7.15 -15.20
CA GLN A 165 -7.84 -7.38 -15.64
C GLN A 165 -8.02 -8.83 -16.05
N ASN A 166 -9.20 -9.38 -15.73
CA ASN A 166 -9.62 -10.67 -16.26
C ASN A 166 -10.06 -10.48 -17.72
N VAL A 167 -9.52 -11.29 -18.62
CA VAL A 167 -9.93 -11.30 -20.03
C VAL A 167 -11.40 -11.74 -20.09
N GLY A 168 -12.31 -10.80 -20.35
CA GLY A 168 -13.76 -11.03 -20.37
C GLY A 168 -14.56 -10.26 -19.33
N ALA A 169 -13.92 -9.51 -18.41
CA ALA A 169 -14.63 -8.53 -17.60
C ALA A 169 -15.11 -7.40 -18.51
N THR A 170 -16.39 -7.38 -18.87
CA THR A 170 -17.03 -6.19 -19.45
C THR A 170 -16.82 -5.04 -18.48
N ALA A 171 -16.36 -3.90 -18.99
CA ALA A 171 -16.03 -2.70 -18.22
C ALA A 171 -17.28 -2.09 -17.57
N ALA A 172 -17.81 -2.74 -16.54
CA ALA A 172 -18.72 -2.12 -15.60
C ALA A 172 -17.85 -1.32 -14.62
N ASN A 173 -17.79 0.01 -14.85
CA ASN A 173 -17.17 0.99 -13.96
C ASN A 173 -15.63 1.07 -13.94
N ALA A 174 -15.00 1.08 -15.12
CA ALA A 174 -13.66 1.66 -15.26
C ALA A 174 -13.74 3.18 -15.03
N THR A 175 -13.76 3.61 -13.77
CA THR A 175 -13.38 4.98 -13.41
C THR A 175 -11.92 5.14 -13.83
N PRO A 176 -11.52 6.15 -14.61
CA PRO A 176 -10.12 6.36 -14.94
C PRO A 176 -9.34 6.50 -13.64
N SER A 177 -8.37 5.62 -13.42
CA SER A 177 -7.29 5.89 -12.47
C SER A 177 -6.62 7.19 -12.92
N PRO A 178 -6.21 8.09 -12.00
CA PRO A 178 -5.63 9.37 -12.39
C PRO A 178 -4.46 9.12 -13.33
N SER A 179 -4.57 9.68 -14.54
CA SER A 179 -3.50 9.70 -15.53
C SER A 179 -2.22 10.21 -14.87
N PRO A 180 -1.06 9.56 -15.06
CA PRO A 180 0.20 10.14 -14.62
C PRO A 180 0.41 11.45 -15.39
N THR A 181 0.32 12.58 -14.68
CA THR A 181 0.70 13.89 -15.21
C THR A 181 2.22 13.96 -15.29
N GLY A 182 2.74 13.65 -16.47
CA GLY A 182 4.16 13.74 -16.76
C GLY A 182 4.42 13.80 -18.25
N ALA A 183 4.09 14.93 -18.87
CA ALA A 183 4.65 15.27 -20.17
C ALA A 183 6.15 15.57 -19.97
N ALA A 184 6.99 14.81 -20.66
CA ALA A 184 8.42 15.08 -20.74
C ALA A 184 8.68 16.26 -21.70
N ALA A 185 9.56 17.16 -21.29
CA ALA A 185 10.40 17.96 -22.18
C ALA A 185 11.82 17.41 -22.09
#